data_AF-A0ABD5RV38-F1
#
_entry.id   AF-A0ABD5RV38-F1
#
_cell.length_a   1.000
_cell.length_b   1.000
_cell.length_c   1.000
_cell.angle_alpha   90.00
_cell.angle_beta   90.00
_cell.angle_gamma   90.00
#
_symmetry.space_group_name_H-M   'P 1'
#
loop_
_entity.id
_entity.type
_entity.pdbx_description
1 polymer ?
#
loop_
_entity_poly.entity_id
_entity_poly.type
_entity_poly.pdbx_seq_one_letter_code
_entity_poly.pdbx_strand_id
1 'polypeptide(L)'
;MSTIEEAYLLPQSVPWPCAFTRIDAVYVWTQGGYQVSRDPDDYPLFLAVREVDRPEWERFFEGAGLPTADERQPREDLDGPLQVVLESRSELEIDTVEGYPVTPLDETLEYMHENYAHFQSAIRMVEEMYDDRFPRA
;
A
#
# COMPACT_ATOMS: atom_id res chain seq x y z
N MET A 1 -8.34 12.09 15.06
CA MET A 1 -8.76 10.89 14.31
C MET A 1 -8.18 11.08 12.94
N SER A 2 -7.04 10.44 12.66
CA SER A 2 -6.50 10.46 11.31
C SER A 2 -7.34 9.52 10.46
N THR A 3 -7.93 10.01 9.37
CA THR A 3 -8.68 9.13 8.46
C THR A 3 -7.70 8.27 7.65
N ILE A 4 -8.19 7.14 7.14
CA ILE A 4 -7.46 6.30 6.18
C ILE A 4 -6.88 7.15 5.04
N GLU A 5 -7.66 8.10 4.53
CA GLU A 5 -7.26 8.99 3.45
C GLU A 5 -6.07 9.88 3.83
N GLU A 6 -6.00 10.39 5.06
CA GLU A 6 -4.88 11.20 5.52
C GLU A 6 -3.57 10.40 5.56
N ALA A 7 -3.63 9.12 5.94
CA ALA A 7 -2.45 8.25 5.93
C ALA A 7 -1.86 8.09 4.52
N TYR A 8 -2.69 8.13 3.48
CA TYR A 8 -2.27 8.02 2.09
C TYR A 8 -1.68 9.32 1.53
N LEU A 9 -1.93 10.46 2.17
CA LEU A 9 -1.35 11.74 1.76
C LEU A 9 0.06 11.94 2.34
N LEU A 10 0.39 11.30 3.47
CA LEU A 10 1.68 11.46 4.13
C LEU A 10 2.86 11.11 3.21
N PRO A 11 2.90 9.94 2.54
CA PRO A 11 4.03 9.60 1.67
C PRO A 11 4.15 10.52 0.46
N GLN A 12 3.06 11.15 0.03
CA GLN A 12 3.05 12.06 -1.11
C GLN A 12 3.56 13.47 -0.77
N SER A 13 3.81 13.76 0.51
CA SER A 13 4.27 15.07 0.97
C SER A 13 5.79 15.28 0.84
N VAL A 14 6.53 14.24 0.47
CA VAL A 14 7.99 14.24 0.32
C VAL A 14 8.40 13.94 -1.13
N PRO A 15 9.57 14.39 -1.60
CA PRO A 15 9.99 14.23 -2.99
C PRO A 15 10.54 12.84 -3.33
N TRP A 16 10.72 11.95 -2.35
CA TRP A 16 11.26 10.61 -2.57
C TRP A 16 10.18 9.69 -3.17
N PRO A 17 10.47 8.94 -4.25
CA PRO A 17 9.50 8.01 -4.81
C PRO A 17 9.10 6.91 -3.81
N CYS A 18 7.82 6.58 -3.79
CA CYS A 18 7.26 5.39 -3.15
C CYS A 18 6.10 4.86 -3.98
N ALA A 19 5.68 3.63 -3.70
CA ALA A 19 4.45 3.05 -4.23
C ALA A 19 3.68 2.34 -3.11
N PHE A 20 2.37 2.54 -3.03
CA PHE A 20 1.52 1.68 -2.20
C PHE A 20 1.60 0.24 -2.73
N THR A 21 1.77 -0.72 -1.82
CA THR A 21 1.92 -2.15 -2.16
C THR A 21 0.95 -3.02 -1.35
N ARG A 22 0.89 -4.32 -1.65
CA ARG A 22 0.05 -5.32 -0.95
C ARG A 22 -1.42 -4.86 -0.86
N ILE A 23 -2.04 -4.95 0.32
CA ILE A 23 -3.45 -4.55 0.51
C ILE A 23 -3.72 -3.07 0.25
N ASP A 24 -2.70 -2.20 0.32
CA ASP A 24 -2.82 -0.79 -0.04
C ASP A 24 -2.82 -0.57 -1.55
N ALA A 25 -2.04 -1.35 -2.30
CA ALA A 25 -2.17 -1.38 -3.75
C ALA A 25 -3.56 -1.85 -4.20
N VAL A 26 -4.10 -2.90 -3.57
CA VAL A 26 -5.46 -3.38 -3.86
C VAL A 26 -6.50 -2.29 -3.63
N TYR A 27 -6.39 -1.54 -2.54
CA TYR A 27 -7.28 -0.41 -2.26
C TYR A 27 -7.18 0.68 -3.33
N VAL A 28 -5.97 1.03 -3.75
CA VAL A 28 -5.74 2.04 -4.80
C VAL A 28 -6.28 1.57 -6.14
N TRP A 29 -5.97 0.35 -6.58
CA TRP A 29 -6.44 -0.20 -7.86
C TRP A 29 -7.96 -0.36 -7.93
N THR A 30 -8.59 -0.67 -6.80
CA THR A 30 -10.06 -0.72 -6.68
C THR A 30 -10.71 0.64 -6.42
N GLN A 31 -9.93 1.73 -6.44
CA GLN A 31 -10.38 3.09 -6.18
C GLN A 31 -11.16 3.22 -4.86
N GLY A 32 -10.68 2.52 -3.83
CA GLY A 32 -11.30 2.47 -2.51
C GLY A 32 -12.49 1.53 -2.39
N GLY A 33 -12.84 0.79 -3.45
CA GLY A 33 -13.95 -0.16 -3.47
C GLY A 33 -13.71 -1.44 -2.66
N TYR A 34 -12.44 -1.78 -2.38
CA TYR A 34 -12.09 -2.90 -1.50
C TYR A 34 -11.45 -2.43 -0.19
N GLN A 35 -12.16 -2.62 0.94
CA GLN A 35 -11.76 -2.12 2.26
C GLN A 35 -11.75 -3.21 3.36
N VAL A 36 -11.78 -4.49 2.96
CA VAL A 36 -11.79 -5.60 3.93
C VAL A 36 -10.49 -5.58 4.75
N SER A 37 -10.62 -5.87 6.05
CA SER A 37 -9.50 -5.92 7.02
C SER A 37 -8.80 -4.59 7.30
N ARG A 38 -9.46 -3.45 7.04
CA ARG A 38 -8.99 -2.12 7.45
C ARG A 38 -9.59 -1.75 8.80
N ASP A 39 -8.98 -2.25 9.87
CA ASP A 39 -9.33 -1.86 11.23
C ASP A 39 -8.71 -0.47 11.53
N PRO A 40 -9.49 0.57 11.86
CA PRO A 40 -8.95 1.88 12.19
C PRO A 40 -8.06 1.86 13.44
N ASP A 41 -8.19 0.86 14.31
CA ASP A 41 -7.36 0.69 15.49
C ASP A 41 -6.09 -0.16 15.22
N ASP A 42 -5.97 -0.79 14.04
CA ASP A 42 -4.82 -1.62 13.63
C ASP A 42 -4.61 -1.52 12.11
N TYR A 43 -3.94 -0.42 11.73
CA TYR A 43 -3.82 0.02 10.36
C TYR A 43 -2.36 0.01 9.89
N PRO A 44 -1.87 -1.09 9.30
CA PRO A 44 -0.58 -1.08 8.62
C PRO A 44 -0.70 -0.39 7.25
N LEU A 45 0.20 0.57 7.00
CA LEU A 45 0.39 1.17 5.68
C LEU A 45 1.62 0.54 5.02
N PHE A 46 1.44 -0.14 3.89
CA PHE A 46 2.49 -0.82 3.15
C PHE A 46 3.00 0.06 2.00
N LEU A 47 4.31 0.34 2.02
CA LEU A 47 4.99 1.15 1.03
C LEU A 47 6.21 0.42 0.47
N ALA A 48 6.30 0.34 -0.85
CA ALA A 48 7.53 0.01 -1.54
C ALA A 48 8.36 1.28 -1.74
N VAL A 49 9.63 1.25 -1.34
CA VAL A 49 10.57 2.37 -1.44
C VAL A 49 11.90 1.88 -1.99
N ARG A 50 12.70 2.77 -2.58
CA ARG A 50 14.07 2.39 -3.00
C ARG A 50 14.95 2.18 -1.78
N GLU A 51 15.80 1.16 -1.80
CA GLU A 51 16.77 0.88 -0.74
C GLU A 51 17.62 2.11 -0.39
N VAL A 52 17.99 2.91 -1.40
CA VAL A 52 18.80 4.12 -1.24
C VAL A 52 18.08 5.26 -0.53
N ASP A 53 16.74 5.31 -0.56
CA ASP A 53 15.94 6.36 0.08
C ASP A 53 15.35 5.89 1.43
N ARG A 54 15.56 4.63 1.82
CA ARG A 54 14.96 4.06 3.03
C ARG A 54 15.32 4.82 4.30
N PRO A 55 16.59 5.20 4.56
CA PRO A 55 16.92 5.97 5.76
C PRO A 55 16.17 7.30 5.85
N GLU A 56 15.92 7.95 4.73
CA GLU A 56 15.13 9.18 4.64
C GLU A 56 13.66 8.95 4.98
N TRP A 57 13.07 7.87 4.47
CA TRP A 57 11.72 7.44 4.80
C TRP A 57 11.54 7.13 6.28
N GLU A 58 12.47 6.35 6.86
CA GLU A 58 12.46 6.02 8.29
C GLU A 58 12.49 7.29 9.16
N ARG A 59 13.39 8.23 8.84
CA ARG A 59 13.48 9.51 9.56
C ARG A 59 12.24 10.38 9.40
N PHE A 60 11.61 10.36 8.23
CA PHE A 60 10.38 11.12 7.97
C PHE A 60 9.22 10.59 8.82
N PHE A 61 8.99 9.28 8.81
CA PHE A 61 7.91 8.67 9.59
C PHE A 61 8.18 8.74 11.10
N GLU A 62 9.43 8.54 11.54
CA GLU A 62 9.82 8.75 12.93
C GLU A 62 9.53 10.18 13.38
N GLY A 63 9.85 11.19 12.54
CA GLY A 63 9.53 12.59 12.80
C GLY A 63 8.02 12.89 12.86
N ALA A 64 7.20 12.07 12.22
CA ALA A 64 5.74 12.11 12.29
C ALA A 64 5.17 11.27 13.46
N GLY A 65 6.02 10.59 14.24
CA GLY A 65 5.61 9.69 15.32
C GLY A 65 5.02 8.37 14.84
N LEU A 66 5.35 7.95 13.61
CA LEU A 66 4.87 6.72 13.01
C LEU A 66 5.99 5.67 12.98
N PRO A 67 5.82 4.52 13.66
CA PRO A 67 6.82 3.47 13.66
C PRO A 67 6.95 2.88 12.26
N THR A 68 8.19 2.57 11.88
CA THR A 68 8.53 1.87 10.64
C THR A 68 9.09 0.49 10.93
N ALA A 69 8.80 -0.47 10.05
CA ALA A 69 9.33 -1.83 10.14
C ALA A 69 9.41 -2.49 8.75
N ASP A 70 10.26 -3.51 8.60
CA ASP A 70 10.32 -4.36 7.41
C ASP A 70 9.07 -5.24 7.24
N GLU A 71 8.51 -5.66 8.37
CA GLU A 71 7.32 -6.50 8.45
C GLU A 71 6.32 -5.92 9.43
N ARG A 72 5.03 -6.21 9.20
CA ARG A 72 3.94 -5.80 10.08
C ARG A 72 4.17 -6.33 11.49
N GLN A 73 4.28 -5.44 12.47
CA GLN A 73 4.38 -5.80 13.88
C GLN A 73 2.98 -6.03 14.48
N PRO A 74 2.86 -6.89 15.51
CA PRO A 74 1.63 -7.06 16.27
C PRO A 74 1.14 -5.74 16.85
N ARG A 75 -0.19 -5.53 16.86
CA ARG A 75 -0.79 -4.29 17.37
C ARG A 75 -0.42 -3.98 18.81
N GLU A 76 -0.23 -5.01 19.64
CA GLU A 76 0.12 -4.92 21.06
C GLU A 76 1.50 -4.30 21.31
N ASP A 77 2.39 -4.33 20.31
CA ASP A 77 3.74 -3.77 20.38
C ASP A 77 3.81 -2.31 19.87
N LEU A 78 2.67 -1.70 19.54
CA LEU A 78 2.60 -0.37 18.94
C LEU A 78 1.96 0.66 19.87
N ASP A 79 2.59 1.82 20.00
CA ASP A 79 2.08 2.96 20.77
C ASP A 79 0.94 3.74 20.07
N GLY A 80 0.54 3.30 18.87
CA GLY A 80 -0.51 3.92 18.06
C GLY A 80 -1.18 2.94 17.09
N PRO A 81 -2.29 3.35 16.45
CA PRO A 81 -3.02 2.50 15.52
C PRO A 81 -2.35 2.37 14.15
N LEU A 82 -1.47 3.31 13.78
CA LEU A 82 -0.83 3.38 12.48
C LEU A 82 0.63 2.92 12.58
N GLN A 83 1.01 1.98 11.73
CA GLN A 83 2.41 1.60 11.48
C GLN A 83 2.68 1.69 9.98
N VAL A 84 3.93 1.95 9.60
CA VAL A 84 4.35 1.94 8.21
C VAL A 84 5.29 0.77 7.97
N VAL A 85 4.90 -0.12 7.07
CA VAL A 85 5.73 -1.26 6.66
C VAL A 85 6.46 -0.86 5.38
N LEU A 86 7.78 -0.77 5.46
CA LEU A 86 8.65 -0.35 4.36
C LEU A 86 9.26 -1.57 3.66
N GLU A 87 8.80 -1.83 2.45
CA GLU A 87 9.39 -2.82 1.57
C GLU A 87 10.51 -2.16 0.75
N SER A 88 11.76 -2.52 1.03
CA SER A 88 12.91 -1.97 0.31
C SER A 88 13.12 -2.72 -0.99
N ARG A 89 13.27 -1.97 -2.10
CA ARG A 89 13.56 -2.54 -3.42
C ARG A 89 14.77 -1.87 -4.06
N SER A 90 15.54 -2.65 -4.81
CA SER A 90 16.67 -2.15 -5.60
C SER A 90 16.21 -1.27 -6.76
N GLU A 91 15.13 -1.68 -7.43
CA GLU A 91 14.40 -0.90 -8.44
C GLU A 91 12.93 -0.79 -8.04
N LEU A 92 12.35 0.38 -8.29
CA LEU A 92 10.97 0.67 -7.90
C LEU A 92 10.17 1.04 -9.15
N GLU A 93 9.29 0.12 -9.56
CA GLU A 93 8.28 0.37 -10.58
C GLU A 93 7.04 0.99 -9.93
N ILE A 94 6.52 2.06 -10.55
CA ILE A 94 5.44 2.86 -10.00
C ILE A 94 4.43 3.17 -11.11
N ASP A 95 3.21 2.71 -10.93
CA ASP A 95 2.02 3.14 -11.65
C ASP A 95 1.31 4.26 -10.88
N THR A 96 0.33 4.91 -11.49
CA THR A 96 -0.48 5.96 -10.86
C THR A 96 -1.96 5.73 -11.12
N VAL A 97 -2.76 5.70 -10.06
CA VAL A 97 -4.23 5.59 -10.11
C VAL A 97 -4.83 6.70 -9.27
N GLU A 98 -5.67 7.55 -9.88
CA GLU A 98 -6.28 8.72 -9.20
C GLU A 98 -5.27 9.62 -8.46
N GLY A 99 -4.03 9.70 -8.97
CA GLY A 99 -2.95 10.49 -8.36
C GLY A 99 -2.16 9.78 -7.25
N TYR A 100 -2.57 8.59 -6.83
CA TYR A 100 -1.84 7.78 -5.85
C TYR A 100 -0.77 6.92 -6.54
N PRO A 101 0.50 6.95 -6.08
CA PRO A 101 1.54 6.08 -6.61
C PRO A 101 1.37 4.65 -6.08
N VAL A 102 1.38 3.65 -6.96
CA VAL A 102 1.05 2.27 -6.63
C VAL A 102 1.95 1.29 -7.37
N THR A 103 2.19 0.11 -6.81
CA THR A 103 2.91 -0.94 -7.54
C THR A 103 2.10 -1.37 -8.78
N PRO A 104 2.78 -1.89 -9.83
CA PRO A 104 2.11 -2.24 -11.08
C PRO A 104 0.90 -3.16 -10.89
N LEU A 105 -0.08 -3.04 -11.80
CA LEU A 105 -1.31 -3.82 -11.72
C LEU A 105 -1.04 -5.34 -11.70
N ASP A 106 -0.12 -5.81 -12.54
CA ASP A 106 0.22 -7.23 -12.64
C ASP A 106 0.79 -7.76 -11.32
N GLU A 107 1.67 -6.99 -10.66
CA GLU A 107 2.22 -7.30 -9.34
C GLU A 107 1.12 -7.34 -8.27
N THR A 108 0.18 -6.39 -8.34
CA THR A 108 -0.96 -6.37 -7.41
C THR A 108 -1.87 -7.58 -7.60
N LEU A 109 -2.11 -8.00 -8.84
CA LEU A 109 -2.88 -9.21 -9.16
C LEU A 109 -2.18 -10.47 -8.68
N GLU A 110 -0.86 -10.57 -8.87
CA GLU A 110 -0.07 -11.68 -8.33
C GLU A 110 -0.24 -11.77 -6.80
N TYR A 111 -0.07 -10.67 -6.08
CA TYR A 111 -0.31 -10.61 -4.63
C TYR A 111 -1.73 -11.04 -4.24
N MET A 112 -2.75 -10.58 -4.98
CA MET A 112 -4.14 -10.98 -4.73
C MET A 112 -4.38 -12.46 -4.99
N HIS A 113 -3.76 -13.05 -6.02
CA HIS A 113 -3.87 -14.47 -6.34
C HIS A 113 -3.17 -15.36 -5.30
N GLU A 114 -2.00 -14.96 -4.81
CA GLU A 114 -1.33 -15.64 -3.69
C GLU A 114 -2.18 -15.65 -2.42
N ASN A 115 -2.99 -14.60 -2.23
CA ASN A 115 -3.87 -14.41 -1.08
C ASN A 115 -5.36 -14.57 -1.44
N TYR A 116 -5.66 -15.43 -2.43
CA TYR A 116 -6.96 -15.51 -3.11
C TYR A 116 -8.17 -15.55 -2.18
N ALA A 117 -8.10 -16.31 -1.07
CA ALA A 117 -9.20 -16.46 -0.13
C ALA A 117 -9.73 -15.12 0.42
N HIS A 118 -8.87 -14.10 0.52
CA HIS A 118 -9.24 -12.77 0.97
C HIS A 118 -9.68 -11.88 -0.21
N PHE A 119 -9.05 -12.01 -1.38
CA PHE A 119 -9.17 -11.02 -2.46
C PHE A 119 -10.10 -11.40 -3.62
N GLN A 120 -10.91 -12.46 -3.51
CA GLN A 120 -11.80 -12.89 -4.61
C GLN A 120 -12.75 -11.79 -5.14
N SER A 121 -13.21 -10.89 -4.28
CA SER A 121 -14.04 -9.75 -4.71
C SER A 121 -13.21 -8.64 -5.34
N ALA A 122 -12.04 -8.32 -4.77
CA ALA A 122 -11.13 -7.33 -5.32
C ALA A 122 -10.66 -7.69 -6.73
N ILE A 123 -10.30 -8.96 -6.96
CA ILE A 123 -9.86 -9.46 -8.27
C ILE A 123 -10.96 -9.20 -9.30
N ARG A 124 -12.20 -9.59 -9.01
CA ARG A 124 -13.34 -9.34 -9.92
C ARG A 124 -13.54 -7.86 -10.22
N MET A 125 -13.43 -7.00 -9.21
CA MET A 125 -13.55 -5.55 -9.40
C MET A 125 -12.46 -5.01 -10.33
N VAL A 126 -11.22 -5.43 -10.12
CA VAL A 126 -10.07 -5.03 -10.94
C VAL A 126 -10.21 -5.56 -12.38
N GLU A 127 -10.59 -6.83 -12.57
CA GLU A 127 -10.84 -7.41 -13.89
C GLU A 127 -11.95 -6.66 -14.64
N GLU A 128 -13.03 -6.27 -13.95
CA GLU A 128 -14.12 -5.48 -14.53
C GLU A 128 -13.68 -4.05 -14.89
N MET A 129 -12.86 -3.41 -14.04
CA MET A 129 -12.41 -2.02 -14.23
C MET A 129 -11.34 -1.89 -15.32
N TYR A 130 -10.48 -2.88 -15.47
CA TYR A 130 -9.33 -2.84 -16.36
C TYR A 130 -9.39 -3.95 -17.43
N ASP A 131 -10.58 -4.39 -17.83
CA ASP A 131 -10.86 -5.45 -18.82
C ASP A 131 -10.07 -5.24 -20.14
N ASP A 132 -9.86 -3.98 -20.56
CA ASP A 132 -9.07 -3.64 -21.76
C ASP A 132 -7.58 -4.03 -21.66
N ARG A 133 -7.05 -4.20 -20.43
CA ARG A 133 -5.68 -4.71 -20.18
C ARG A 133 -5.63 -6.24 -20.06
N PHE A 134 -6.78 -6.90 -19.89
CA PHE A 134 -6.91 -8.35 -19.84
C PHE A 134 -7.78 -8.84 -21.00
N PRO A 135 -7.27 -8.88 -22.24
CA PRO A 135 -8.05 -9.35 -23.37
C PRO A 135 -8.59 -10.74 -23.08
N ARG A 136 -9.92 -10.87 -23.04
CA ARG A 136 -10.59 -12.17 -22.89
C ARG A 136 -10.17 -13.06 -24.06
N ALA A 137 -9.55 -14.19 -23.74
CA ALA A 137 -9.13 -15.20 -24.70
C ALA A 137 -10.32 -15.83 -25.44
#